data_AF-A0A359DFQ1-F1
#
_entry.id   AF-A0A359DFQ1-F1
#
_cell.length_a   1.000
_cell.length_b   1.000
_cell.length_c   1.000
_cell.angle_alpha   90.00
_cell.angle_beta   90.00
_cell.angle_gamma   90.00
#
_symmetry.space_group_name_H-M   'P 1'
#
loop_
_entity.id
_entity.type
_entity.pdbx_description
1 polymer ?
#
loop_
_entity_poly.entity_id
_entity_poly.type
_entity_poly.pdbx_seq_one_letter_code
_entity_poly.pdbx_strand_id
1 'polypeptide(L)' 'VLTAGSGQNPARQAAILAGLPHAVPALTLNKVCGSGLKALHLGAQAIRCGDAEVIIAGG' A
#
# COMPACT_ATOMS: atom_id res chain seq x y z
N VAL A 1 5.10 11.18 -4.88
CA VAL A 1 4.44 12.06 -5.88
C VAL A 1 2.97 12.16 -5.49
N LEU A 2 2.41 13.37 -5.42
CA LEU A 2 1.00 13.59 -5.04
C LEU A 2 0.08 12.95 -6.08
N THR A 3 -0.55 11.84 -5.72
CA THR A 3 -1.55 11.16 -6.55
C THR A 3 -2.84 11.97 -6.56
N ALA A 4 -3.19 12.57 -7.70
CA ALA A 4 -4.48 13.22 -7.94
C ALA A 4 -4.96 14.20 -6.83
N GLY A 5 -4.03 14.89 -6.15
CA GLY A 5 -4.38 15.82 -5.07
C GLY A 5 -4.75 15.15 -3.74
N SER A 6 -4.66 13.83 -3.61
CA SER A 6 -4.97 13.07 -2.39
C SER A 6 -3.89 13.17 -1.29
N GLY A 7 -3.04 14.21 -1.32
CA GLY A 7 -1.95 14.35 -0.35
C GLY A 7 -0.79 13.37 -0.54
N GLN A 8 0.13 13.36 0.43
CA GLN A 8 1.30 12.48 0.44
C GLN A 8 0.92 11.10 0.97
N ASN A 9 1.31 10.06 0.23
CA ASN A 9 1.08 8.65 0.57
C ASN A 9 -0.38 8.36 1.02
N PRO A 10 -1.38 8.45 0.11
CA PRO A 10 -2.77 8.17 0.44
C PRO A 10 -3.01 6.81 1.08
N ALA A 11 -2.19 5.80 0.77
CA ALA A 11 -2.27 4.49 1.41
C ALA A 11 -2.02 4.60 2.93
N ARG A 12 -1.06 5.44 3.32
CA ARG A 12 -0.80 5.72 4.74
C ARG A 12 -1.92 6.52 5.40
N GLN A 13 -2.46 7.51 4.71
CA GLN A 13 -3.59 8.28 5.22
C GLN A 13 -4.82 7.38 5.43
N ALA A 14 -5.14 6.52 4.45
CA ALA A 14 -6.22 5.54 4.55
C ALA A 14 -6.01 4.57 5.72
N ALA A 15 -4.79 4.04 5.89
CA ALA A 15 -4.48 3.13 7.00
C ALA A 15 -4.72 3.77 8.38
N ILE A 16 -4.30 5.02 8.58
CA ILE A 16 -4.52 5.76 9.84
C ILE A 16 -6.00 6.00 10.06
N LEU A 17 -6.72 6.47 9.04
CA LEU A 17 -8.17 6.75 9.12
C LEU A 17 -9.01 5.47 9.34
N ALA A 18 -8.52 4.32 8.88
CA ALA A 18 -9.12 3.01 9.13
C ALA A 18 -8.83 2.47 10.55
N GLY A 19 -8.05 3.18 11.36
CA GLY A 19 -7.74 2.80 12.74
C GLY A 19 -6.59 1.79 12.87
N LEU A 20 -5.79 1.57 11.83
CA LEU A 20 -4.62 0.70 11.94
C LEU A 20 -3.54 1.36 12.83
N PRO A 21 -2.85 0.57 13.69
CA PRO A 21 -1.78 1.09 14.53
C PRO A 21 -0.69 1.80 13.71
N HIS A 22 -0.05 2.81 14.32
CA HIS A 22 1.02 3.53 13.63
C HIS A 22 2.20 2.64 13.22
N ALA A 23 2.41 1.52 13.92
CA ALA A 23 3.42 0.52 13.58
C ALA A 23 3.14 -0.22 12.27
N VAL A 24 1.88 -0.27 11.79
CA VAL A 24 1.54 -0.91 10.51
C VAL A 24 2.01 0.00 9.36
N PRO A 25 3.00 -0.41 8.55
CA PRO A 25 3.49 0.40 7.44
C PRO A 25 2.48 0.40 6.28
N ALA A 26 2.47 1.48 5.51
CA ALA A 26 1.68 1.59 4.28
C ALA A 26 2.39 2.49 3.28
N LEU A 27 2.35 2.11 2.00
CA LEU A 27 2.99 2.85 0.91
C LEU A 27 2.05 2.98 -0.29
N THR A 28 2.10 4.13 -0.94
CA THR A 28 1.46 4.35 -2.24
C THR A 28 2.49 4.14 -3.35
N LEU A 29 2.11 3.39 -4.38
CA LEU A 29 2.90 3.17 -5.58
C LEU A 29 2.14 3.63 -6.82
N ASN A 30 2.88 4.07 -7.84
CA ASN A 30 2.31 4.54 -9.10
C ASN A 30 2.87 3.71 -10.27
N LYS A 31 2.00 2.90 -10.85
CA LYS A 31 2.23 2.19 -12.11
C LYS A 31 1.05 2.41 -13.08
N VAL A 32 0.51 3.62 -13.12
CA VAL A 32 -0.65 4.01 -13.96
C VAL A 32 -1.81 3.00 -13.75
N CYS A 33 -2.44 2.49 -14.81
CA CYS A 33 -3.50 1.49 -14.76
C CYS A 33 -3.07 0.15 -14.12
N GLY A 34 -1.77 -0.13 -14.07
CA GLY A 34 -1.21 -1.34 -13.47
C GLY A 34 -0.93 -1.23 -11.97
N SER A 35 -1.29 -0.12 -11.30
CA SER A 35 -0.94 0.11 -9.89
C SER A 35 -1.54 -0.93 -8.94
N GLY A 36 -2.83 -1.29 -9.11
CA GLY A 36 -3.48 -2.30 -8.28
C GLY A 36 -2.83 -3.68 -8.43
N LEU A 37 -2.57 -4.11 -9.67
CA LEU A 37 -1.88 -5.37 -9.93
C LEU A 37 -0.44 -5.36 -9.38
N LYS A 38 0.26 -4.23 -9.48
CA LYS A 38 1.61 -4.08 -8.92
C LYS A 38 1.59 -4.14 -7.39
N ALA A 39 0.59 -3.58 -6.73
CA ALA A 39 0.40 -3.71 -5.28
C ALA A 39 0.24 -5.18 -4.87
N LEU A 40 -0.60 -5.94 -5.60
CA LEU A 40 -0.75 -7.38 -5.37
C LEU A 40 0.57 -8.14 -5.57
N HIS A 41 1.32 -7.84 -6.65
CA HIS A 41 2.61 -8.47 -6.90
C HIS A 41 3.61 -8.24 -5.77
N LEU A 42 3.71 -6.99 -5.27
CA LEU A 42 4.61 -6.67 -4.16
C LEU A 42 4.15 -7.29 -2.84
N GLY A 43 2.85 -7.29 -2.56
CA GLY A 43 2.30 -7.93 -1.36
C GLY A 43 2.54 -9.44 -1.35
N ALA A 44 2.28 -10.12 -2.47
CA ALA A 44 2.57 -11.54 -2.61
C ALA A 44 4.07 -11.84 -2.51
N GLN A 45 4.94 -10.99 -3.06
CA GLN A 45 6.38 -11.13 -2.92
C GLN A 45 6.80 -11.00 -1.45
N ALA A 46 6.34 -9.98 -0.73
CA ALA A 46 6.66 -9.78 0.68
C ALA A 46 6.26 -10.98 1.54
N ILE A 47 5.06 -11.53 1.31
CA ILE A 47 4.61 -12.74 2.00
C ILE A 47 5.49 -13.95 1.67
N ARG A 48 5.80 -14.16 0.38
CA ARG A 48 6.65 -15.29 -0.06
C ARG A 48 8.10 -15.18 0.44
N CYS A 49 8.60 -13.96 0.64
CA CYS A 49 9.94 -13.70 1.17
C CYS A 49 9.99 -13.77 2.71
N GLY A 50 8.84 -13.86 3.39
CA GLY A 50 8.77 -13.85 4.85
C GLY A 50 8.88 -12.45 5.47
N ASP A 51 8.77 -11.38 4.66
CA ASP A 51 8.82 -9.99 5.13
C ASP A 51 7.52 -9.59 5.86
N ALA A 52 6.42 -10.26 5.57
CA ALA A 52 5.12 -10.03 6.18
C ALA A 52 4.27 -11.30 6.17
N GLU A 53 3.39 -11.47 7.16
CA GLU A 53 2.44 -12.59 7.20
C GLU A 53 1.11 -12.24 6.51
N VAL A 54 0.72 -10.96 6.59
CA VAL A 54 -0.54 -10.44 6.04
C VAL A 54 -0.29 -9.07 5.41
N ILE A 55 -0.82 -8.85 4.20
CA ILE A 55 -0.72 -7.58 3.48
C ILE A 55 -2.10 -7.22 2.90
N ILE A 56 -2.48 -5.96 3.05
CA ILE A 56 -3.61 -5.35 2.33
C ILE A 56 -3.05 -4.68 1.07
N ALA A 57 -3.47 -5.14 -0.11
CA ALA A 57 -3.00 -4.62 -1.39
C ALA A 57 -4.19 -4.23 -2.29
N GLY A 58 -4.07 -3.10 -2.99
CA GLY A 58 -5.13 -2.56 -3.85
C GLY A 58 -4.74 -1.22 -4.48
N GLY A 59 -5.70 -0.56 -5.10
CA GLY A 59 -5.58 0.76 -5.72
C GLY A 59 -6.93 1.42 -5.87
#